data_AF-A0A7C3E3W5-F1
#
_entry.id   AF-A0A7C3E3W5-F1
#
_cell.length_a   1.000
_cell.length_b   1.000
_cell.length_c   1.000
_cell.angle_alpha   90.00
_cell.angle_beta   90.00
_cell.angle_gamma   90.00
#
_symmetry.space_group_name_H-M   'P 1'
#
loop_
_entity.id
_entity.type
_entity.pdbx_description
1 polymer ?
#
loop_
_entity_poly.entity_id
_entity_poly.type
_entity_poly.pdbx_seq_one_letter_code
_entity_poly.pdbx_strand_id
1 'polypeptide(L)' 'MKDPFTFCERCGKAIPYGKPYVCISYSLEVAERCLISNQEEAEVIDCHSVLILCHTCGNAYNAAFFSTGGQRYPL' A
#
# COMPACT_ATOMS: atom_id res chain seq x y z
N MET A 1 -20.76 0.98 -19.80
CA MET A 1 -20.38 0.50 -18.46
C MET A 1 -19.13 1.26 -18.07
N LYS A 2 -18.99 1.75 -16.84
CA LYS A 2 -17.73 2.39 -16.42
C LYS A 2 -16.69 1.28 -16.26
N ASP A 3 -15.61 1.36 -17.02
CA ASP A 3 -14.53 0.38 -16.93
C ASP A 3 -13.98 0.31 -15.50
N PRO A 4 -13.64 -0.89 -15.00
CA PRO A 4 -13.03 -1.04 -13.69
C PRO A 4 -11.68 -0.34 -13.66
N PHE A 5 -11.40 0.43 -12.61
CA PHE A 5 -10.08 1.04 -12.42
C PHE A 5 -9.04 -0.04 -12.08
N THR A 6 -9.41 -0.96 -11.19
CA THR A 6 -8.60 -2.12 -10.81
C THR A 6 -9.50 -3.21 -10.21
N PHE A 7 -8.91 -4.30 -9.72
CA PHE A 7 -9.62 -5.39 -9.06
C PHE A 7 -9.05 -5.60 -7.65
N CYS A 8 -9.92 -5.99 -6.73
CA CYS A 8 -9.50 -6.44 -5.41
C CYS A 8 -8.82 -7.80 -5.53
N GLU A 9 -7.55 -7.90 -5.16
CA GLU A 9 -6.78 -9.14 -5.28
C GLU A 9 -7.24 -10.23 -4.32
N ARG A 10 -7.95 -9.86 -3.24
CA ARG A 10 -8.50 -10.83 -2.29
C ARG A 10 -9.84 -11.43 -2.71
N CYS A 11 -10.75 -10.64 -3.29
CA CYS A 11 -12.11 -11.10 -3.59
C CYS A 11 -12.48 -11.05 -5.08
N GLY A 12 -11.57 -10.62 -5.94
CA GLY A 12 -11.76 -10.52 -7.39
C GLY A 12 -12.74 -9.44 -7.85
N LYS A 13 -13.36 -8.69 -6.92
CA LYS A 13 -14.35 -7.66 -7.28
C LYS A 13 -13.68 -6.48 -7.96
N ALA A 14 -14.27 -6.03 -9.06
CA ALA A 14 -13.93 -4.77 -9.70
C ALA A 14 -14.06 -3.60 -8.72
N ILE A 15 -13.06 -2.72 -8.73
CA ILE A 15 -13.04 -1.44 -8.01
C ILE A 15 -13.26 -0.35 -9.06
N PRO A 16 -14.45 0.30 -9.08
CA PRO A 16 -14.72 1.39 -10.00
C PRO A 16 -13.88 2.63 -9.69
N TYR A 17 -13.61 3.44 -10.71
CA TYR A 17 -12.96 4.74 -10.53
C TYR A 17 -13.71 5.62 -9.51
N GLY A 18 -12.97 6.26 -8.60
CA GLY A 18 -13.51 7.11 -7.53
C GLY A 18 -14.09 6.35 -6.33
N LYS A 19 -13.96 5.03 -6.25
CA LYS A 19 -14.29 4.26 -5.04
C LYS A 19 -13.06 4.10 -4.14
N PRO A 20 -13.25 4.12 -2.81
CA PRO A 20 -12.14 3.93 -1.87
C PRO A 20 -11.61 2.50 -1.94
N TYR A 21 -10.28 2.38 -1.83
CA TYR A 21 -9.54 1.13 -1.80
C TYR A 21 -8.29 1.30 -0.94
N VAL A 22 -7.67 0.18 -0.57
CA VAL A 22 -6.39 0.16 0.13
C VAL A 22 -5.35 -0.40 -0.84
N CYS A 23 -4.22 0.29 -0.95
CA CYS A 23 -3.06 -0.17 -1.69
C CYS A 23 -1.90 -0.32 -0.70
N ILE A 24 -1.31 -1.50 -0.65
CA ILE A 24 -0.06 -1.75 0.05
C ILE A 24 1.03 -1.74 -1.01
N SER A 25 1.98 -0.82 -0.87
CA SER A 25 3.11 -0.68 -1.79
C SER A 25 4.40 -0.90 -1.02
N TYR A 26 5.39 -1.46 -1.71
CA TYR A 26 6.77 -1.54 -1.22
C TYR A 26 7.60 -0.54 -2.01
N SER A 27 8.32 0.31 -1.29
CA SER A 27 9.24 1.29 -1.85
C SER A 27 10.67 0.91 -1.49
N LEU A 28 11.56 0.93 -2.49
CA LEU A 28 13.00 0.89 -2.28
C LEU A 28 13.51 2.32 -2.24
N GLU A 29 14.15 2.69 -1.14
CA GLU A 29 14.62 4.05 -0.90
C GLU A 29 16.14 4.05 -0.68
N VAL A 30 16.81 5.11 -1.16
CA VAL A 30 18.17 5.45 -0.75
C VAL A 30 18.09 6.69 0.12
N ALA A 31 18.65 6.56 1.32
CA ALA A 31 18.77 7.64 2.28
C ALA A 31 20.22 8.11 2.35
N GLU A 32 20.44 9.40 2.20
CA GLU A 32 21.75 10.04 2.27
C GLU A 32 21.71 11.22 3.24
N ARG A 33 22.84 11.47 3.90
CA ARG A 33 22.98 12.62 4.78
C ARG A 33 23.63 13.77 4.00
N CYS A 34 22.86 14.81 3.72
CA CYS A 34 23.38 16.02 3.10
C CYS A 34 24.18 16.83 4.13
N LEU A 35 25.50 16.90 3.96
CA LEU A 35 26.40 17.58 4.90
C LEU A 35 26.24 19.11 4.89
N ILE A 36 25.77 19.68 3.78
CA ILE A 36 25.59 21.13 3.60
C ILE A 36 24.37 21.62 4.38
N SER A 37 23.25 20.91 4.27
CA SER A 37 22.00 21.23 4.99
C SER A 37 21.95 20.59 6.38
N ASN A 38 22.85 19.63 6.67
CA ASN A 38 22.82 18.77 7.85
C ASN A 38 21.46 18.06 8.03
N GLN A 39 20.83 17.70 6.91
CA GLN A 39 19.56 16.99 6.87
C GLN A 39 19.76 15.60 6.25
N GLU A 40 18.86 14.68 6.60
CA GLU A 40 18.74 13.41 5.92
C GLU A 40 17.72 13.58 4.79
N GLU A 41 18.13 13.18 3.59
CA GLU A 41 17.30 13.19 2.40
C GLU A 41 17.09 11.72 1.99
N ALA A 42 15.87 11.38 1.60
CA ALA A 42 15.54 10.05 1.12
C ALA A 42 14.90 10.18 -0.27
N GLU A 43 15.40 9.39 -1.22
CA GLU A 43 14.88 9.30 -2.56
C GLU A 43 14.30 7.90 -2.81
N VAL A 44 13.09 7.85 -3.37
CA VAL A 44 12.44 6.60 -3.76
C VAL A 44 12.99 6.18 -5.13
N ILE A 45 13.71 5.06 -5.18
CA ILE A 45 14.31 4.51 -6.41
C ILE A 45 13.30 3.66 -7.18
N ASP A 46 12.54 2.85 -6.45
CA ASP A 46 11.53 1.96 -7.02
C ASP A 46 10.33 1.89 -6.09
N CYS A 47 9.15 1.70 -6.68
CA CYS A 47 7.92 1.52 -5.93
C CYS A 47 6.99 0.58 -6.70
N HIS A 48 6.61 -0.51 -6.06
CA HIS A 48 5.70 -1.50 -6.62
C HIS A 48 4.51 -1.75 -5.69
N SER A 49 3.34 -1.81 -6.29
CA SER A 49 2.11 -2.20 -5.60
C SER A 49 2.15 -3.69 -5.30
N VAL A 50 2.08 -4.03 -4.02
CA VAL A 50 2.13 -5.42 -3.53
C VAL A 50 0.72 -5.98 -3.36
N LEU A 51 -0.23 -5.15 -2.91
CA LEU A 51 -1.59 -5.60 -2.67
C LEU A 51 -2.63 -4.49 -2.86
N ILE A 52 -3.67 -4.76 -3.65
CA ILE A 52 -4.83 -3.89 -3.85
C ILE A 52 -6.09 -4.55 -3.29
N LEU A 53 -6.72 -3.89 -2.31
CA LEU A 53 -7.92 -4.38 -1.64
C LEU A 53 -9.07 -3.38 -1.78
N CYS A 54 -10.28 -3.87 -2.07
CA CYS A 54 -11.48 -3.04 -1.96
C CYS A 54 -11.71 -2.63 -0.50
N HIS A 55 -12.45 -1.54 -0.27
CA HIS A 55 -12.77 -1.03 1.06
C HIS A 55 -13.19 -2.11 2.07
N THR A 56 -14.07 -3.04 1.69
CA THR A 56 -14.53 -4.12 2.57
C THR A 56 -13.40 -5.07 2.95
N CYS A 57 -12.61 -5.52 1.98
CA CYS A 57 -11.49 -6.44 2.23
C CYS A 57 -10.35 -5.76 2.99
N GLY A 58 -10.06 -4.49 2.66
CA GLY A 58 -9.06 -3.66 3.33
C GLY A 58 -9.41 -3.43 4.79
N ASN A 59 -10.66 -3.05 5.10
CA ASN A 59 -11.10 -2.87 6.48
C ASN A 59 -11.02 -4.15 7.32
N ALA A 60 -11.43 -5.30 6.76
CA ALA A 60 -11.31 -6.58 7.44
C ALA A 60 -9.84 -6.95 7.70
N TYR A 61 -8.95 -6.65 6.76
CA TYR A 61 -7.52 -6.88 6.90
C TYR A 61 -6.90 -5.96 7.98
N ASN A 62 -7.26 -4.67 7.98
CA ASN A 62 -6.78 -3.70 8.96
C ASN A 62 -7.27 -4.04 10.38
N ALA A 63 -8.53 -4.44 10.53
CA ALA A 63 -9.06 -4.86 11.83
C ALA A 63 -8.31 -6.08 12.40
N ALA A 64 -7.94 -7.04 11.55
CA ALA A 64 -7.12 -8.18 11.95
C ALA A 64 -5.67 -7.76 12.29
N PHE A 65 -5.09 -6.82 11.54
CA PHE A 65 -3.73 -6.33 11.73
C PHE A 65 -3.55 -5.54 13.04
N PHE A 66 -4.51 -4.68 13.41
CA PHE A 66 -4.42 -3.83 14.61
C PHE A 66 -4.94 -4.49 15.89
N SER A 67 -5.80 -5.51 15.81
CA SER A 67 -6.32 -6.21 17.00
C SER A 67 -5.29 -7.12 17.68
N THR A 68 -4.16 -7.41 17.03
CA THR A 68 -3.16 -8.39 17.50
C THR A 68 -1.77 -7.80 17.78
N GLY A 69 -1.61 -6.47 17.79
CA GLY A 69 -0.35 -5.85 18.23
C GLY A 69 0.80 -5.98 17.23
N GLY A 70 0.50 -6.00 15.92
CA GLY A 70 1.45 -5.63 14.86
C GLY A 70 2.76 -6.41 14.80
N GLN A 71 2.72 -7.67 14.36
CA GLN A 71 3.75 -8.37 13.58
C GLN A 71 3.13 -9.71 13.14
N ARG A 72 3.13 -10.14 11.87
CA ARG A 72 4.27 -10.38 10.98
C ARG A 72 3.80 -10.40 9.50
N TYR A 73 4.71 -10.06 8.59
CA TYR A 73 4.70 -10.60 7.21
C TYR A 73 5.32 -12.01 7.23
N PRO A 74 4.75 -12.96 6.46
CA PRO A 74 5.49 -13.42 5.30
C PRO A 74 4.61 -13.37 4.04
N LEU A 75 5.26 -13.04 2.91
CA LEU A 75 4.75 -13.33 1.57
C LEU A 75 4.63 -14.85 1.39
#